data_AF-A0A946CKF4-F1
#
_entry.id   AF-A0A946CKF4-F1
#
_cell.length_a   1.000
_cell.length_b   1.000
_cell.length_c   1.000
_cell.angle_alpha   90.00
_cell.angle_beta   90.00
_cell.angle_gamma   90.00
#
_symmetry.space_group_name_H-M   'P 1'
#
loop_
_entity.id
_entity.type
_entity.pdbx_description
1 polymer ?
#
loop_
_entity_poly.entity_id
_entity_poly.type
_entity_poly.pdbx_seq_one_letter_code
_entity_poly.pdbx_strand_id
1 'polypeptide(L)' 'MDGQPATGSLMAGKRGLIMGVANDHSIAWGIARAVAAQGAD' A
#
# COMPACT_ATOMS: atom_id res chain seq x y z
N MET A 1 0.22 -18.69 -3.06
CA MET A 1 -0.93 -18.09 -2.35
C MET A 1 -0.70 -16.59 -2.37
N ASP A 2 -1.03 -15.95 -3.48
CA ASP A 2 -0.72 -14.53 -3.69
C ASP A 2 -1.77 -13.71 -2.94
N GLY A 3 -1.43 -13.30 -1.72
CA GLY A 3 -2.25 -12.44 -0.86
C GLY A 3 -2.41 -11.06 -1.49
N GLN A 4 -3.34 -10.94 -2.42
CA GLN A 4 -3.79 -9.65 -2.96
C GLN A 4 -4.40 -8.82 -1.82
N PRO A 5 -4.00 -7.54 -1.66
CA PRO A 5 -4.57 -6.71 -0.61
C PRO A 5 -6.06 -6.54 -0.87
N ALA A 6 -6.88 -6.79 0.16
CA ALA A 6 -8.31 -6.55 0.09
C ALA A 6 -8.56 -5.06 -0.19
N THR A 7 -9.30 -4.78 -1.26
CA THR A 7 -9.65 -3.41 -1.65
C THR A 7 -10.69 -2.84 -0.69
N GLY A 8 -10.51 -1.60 -0.26
CA GLY A 8 -11.39 -0.94 0.71
C GLY A 8 -11.20 0.58 0.73
N SER A 9 -11.80 1.25 1.72
CA SER A 9 -11.76 2.72 1.85
C SER A 9 -11.21 3.20 3.19
N LEU A 10 -10.54 2.34 3.96
CA LEU A 10 -10.04 2.70 5.29
C LEU A 10 -9.06 3.88 5.25
N MET A 11 -8.29 3.99 4.15
CA MET A 11 -7.28 5.02 3.97
C MET A 11 -7.73 6.12 3.00
N ALA A 12 -9.01 6.14 2.61
CA ALA A 12 -9.56 7.15 1.73
C ALA A 12 -9.34 8.57 2.29
N GLY A 13 -8.77 9.45 1.45
CA GLY A 13 -8.49 10.84 1.80
C GLY A 13 -7.32 11.05 2.77
N LYS A 14 -6.58 10.00 3.15
CA LYS A 14 -5.36 10.11 3.94
C LYS A 14 -4.15 10.17 3.00
N ARG A 15 -3.32 11.19 3.20
CA ARG A 15 -2.06 11.36 2.48
C ARG A 15 -0.86 11.01 3.33
N GLY A 16 0.09 10.26 2.76
CA GLY A 16 1.26 9.78 3.49
C GLY A 16 2.45 9.51 2.59
N LEU A 17 3.66 9.72 3.12
CA LEU A 17 4.92 9.43 2.44
C LEU A 17 5.44 8.07 2.88
N ILE A 18 5.64 7.16 1.92
CA ILE A 18 6.25 5.85 2.15
C ILE A 18 7.68 5.90 1.62
N MET A 19 8.65 5.73 2.52
CA MET A 19 10.07 5.75 2.21
C MET A 19 10.65 4.33 2.17
N GLY A 20 11.80 4.17 1.51
CA GLY A 20 12.51 2.88 1.50
C GLY A 20 11.88 1.83 0.56
N VAL A 21 11.11 2.25 -0.44
CA VAL A 21 10.67 1.39 -1.53
C VAL A 21 11.86 1.07 -2.42
N ALA A 22 12.47 -0.09 -2.20
CA ALA A 22 13.66 -0.51 -2.93
C ALA A 22 13.32 -1.24 -4.24
N ASN A 23 12.27 -2.06 -4.24
CA ASN A 23 11.77 -2.86 -5.37
C ASN A 23 10.43 -3.54 -5.01
N ASP A 24 9.86 -4.28 -5.97
CA ASP A 24 8.56 -4.96 -5.84
C ASP A 24 8.54 -6.15 -4.84
N HIS A 25 9.71 -6.51 -4.31
CA HIS A 25 9.86 -7.50 -3.24
C HIS A 25 10.13 -6.86 -1.87
N SER A 26 10.30 -5.54 -1.81
CA SER A 26 10.55 -4.83 -0.55
C SER A 26 9.29 -4.78 0.32
N ILE A 27 9.49 -4.77 1.64
CA ILE A 27 8.38 -4.64 2.60
C ILE A 27 7.63 -3.32 2.38
N ALA A 28 8.37 -2.23 2.13
CA ALA A 28 7.80 -0.92 1.84
C ALA A 28 6.88 -0.94 0.62
N TRP A 29 7.22 -1.71 -0.42
CA TRP A 29 6.33 -1.91 -1.57
C TRP A 29 5.04 -2.65 -1.21
N GLY A 30 5.15 -3.72 -0.42
CA GLY A 30 3.97 -4.45 0.08
C GLY A 30 3.03 -3.55 0.88
N ILE A 31 3.59 -2.70 1.74
CA ILE A 31 2.84 -1.67 2.48
C ILE A 31 2.19 -0.71 1.49
N ALA A 32 2.96 -0.08 0.59
CA ALA A 32 2.47 0.88 -0.40
C ALA A 32 1.27 0.35 -1.19
N ARG A 33 1.36 -0.90 -1.67
CA ARG A 33 0.27 -1.54 -2.41
C ARG A 33 -0.99 -1.76 -1.56
N ALA A 34 -0.83 -2.13 -0.29
CA ALA A 34 -1.95 -2.30 0.62
C ALA A 34 -2.63 -0.98 0.98
N VAL A 35 -1.87 0.09 1.21
CA VAL A 35 -2.43 1.43 1.50
C VAL A 35 -3.12 2.02 0.28
N ALA A 36 -2.52 1.89 -0.90
CA ALA A 36 -3.12 2.31 -2.17
C ALA A 36 -4.44 1.56 -2.45
N ALA A 37 -4.49 0.24 -2.19
CA ALA A 37 -5.72 -0.55 -2.30
C ALA A 37 -6.82 -0.12 -1.31
N GLN A 38 -6.47 0.65 -0.28
CA GLN A 38 -7.39 1.21 0.70
C GLN A 38 -7.77 2.68 0.42
N GLY A 39 -7.37 3.23 -0.75
CA GLY A 39 -7.72 4.57 -1.20
C GLY A 39 -6.81 5.71 -0.68
N ALA A 40 -5.61 5.38 -0.20
CA ALA A 40 -4.60 6.39 0.14
C ALA A 40 -4.03 7.08 -1.11
N ASP A 41 -3.63 8.34 -0.95
CA ASP A 41 -3.02 9.20 -1.98
C ASP A 41 -1.62 9.70 -1.55
#